data_AF-A0A4Q2FFD3-F1
#
_entry.id   AF-A0A4Q2FFD3-F1
#
_cell.length_a   1.000
_cell.length_b   1.000
_cell.length_c   1.000
_cell.angle_alpha   90.00
_cell.angle_beta   90.00
_cell.angle_gamma   90.00
#
_symmetry.space_group_name_H-M   'P 1'
#
loop_
_entity.id
_entity.type
_entity.pdbx_description
1 polymer ?
#
loop_
_entity_poly.entity_id
_entity_poly.type
_entity_poly.pdbx_seq_one_letter_code
_entity_poly.pdbx_strand_id
1 'polypeptide(L)'
;YSTESHTVKVTVADNGQGQLVATVENPNAERVFTNTYKAASTSATIKAKKVLNGKELVADAYTFELKEKDAVVAEAKNAASGEVVF
;
A
#
# COMPACT_ATOMS: atom_id res chain seq x y z
N TYR A 1 -11.88 -6.06 7.09
CA TYR A 1 -12.35 -5.23 8.21
C TYR A 1 -12.38 -6.09 9.47
N SER A 2 -12.25 -5.51 10.67
CA SER A 2 -12.35 -6.23 11.94
C SER A 2 -13.73 -6.88 12.04
N THR A 3 -13.74 -8.15 12.47
CA THR A 3 -14.94 -8.92 12.76
C THR A 3 -15.15 -9.05 14.27
N GLU A 4 -14.39 -8.30 15.07
CA GLU A 4 -14.56 -8.30 16.52
C GLU A 4 -15.94 -7.79 16.90
N SER A 5 -16.36 -8.12 18.11
CA SER A 5 -17.60 -7.64 18.68
C SER A 5 -17.40 -7.39 20.16
N HIS A 6 -17.85 -6.25 20.62
CA HIS A 6 -17.80 -5.87 22.03
C HIS A 6 -19.20 -5.84 22.59
N THR A 7 -19.42 -6.60 23.65
CA THR A 7 -20.68 -6.59 24.38
C THR A 7 -20.71 -5.39 25.34
N VAL A 8 -21.78 -4.61 25.28
CA VAL A 8 -22.07 -3.55 26.24
C VAL A 8 -23.28 -3.99 27.05
N LYS A 9 -23.10 -4.10 28.37
CA LYS A 9 -24.18 -4.47 29.28
C LYS A 9 -24.80 -3.23 29.90
N VAL A 10 -26.12 -3.13 29.77
CA VAL A 10 -26.93 -2.05 30.35
C VAL A 10 -27.91 -2.67 31.32
N THR A 11 -27.93 -2.17 32.55
CA THR A 11 -28.90 -2.56 33.57
C THR A 11 -29.90 -1.43 33.75
N VAL A 12 -31.19 -1.76 33.65
CA VAL A 12 -32.29 -0.81 33.87
C VAL A 12 -33.03 -1.21 35.14
N ALA A 13 -33.22 -0.26 36.06
CA ALA A 13 -33.91 -0.48 37.32
C ALA A 13 -34.77 0.74 37.70
N ASP A 14 -35.90 0.53 38.37
CA ASP A 14 -36.68 1.63 38.96
C ASP A 14 -35.92 2.22 40.16
N ASN A 15 -35.89 3.56 40.27
CA ASN A 15 -35.20 4.27 41.34
C ASN A 15 -36.01 4.36 42.66
N GLY A 16 -37.13 3.64 42.76
CA GLY A 16 -38.07 3.67 43.88
C GLY A 16 -39.02 4.88 43.85
N GLN A 17 -38.94 5.72 42.82
CA GLN A 17 -39.79 6.91 42.64
C GLN A 17 -40.69 6.77 41.40
N GLY A 18 -40.74 5.59 40.78
CA GLY A 18 -41.48 5.35 39.54
C GLY A 18 -40.73 5.79 38.28
N GLN A 19 -39.42 6.02 38.37
CA GLN A 19 -38.56 6.36 37.24
C GLN A 19 -37.53 5.24 37.00
N LEU A 20 -37.48 4.73 35.77
CA LEU A 20 -36.45 3.79 35.34
C LEU A 20 -35.13 4.51 35.05
N VAL A 21 -34.04 3.97 35.59
CA VAL A 21 -32.66 4.45 35.42
C VAL A 21 -31.82 3.38 34.75
N ALA A 22 -31.12 3.74 33.68
CA ALA A 22 -30.18 2.88 32.98
C ALA A 22 -28.75 3.14 33.45
N THR A 23 -28.01 2.06 33.74
CA THR A 23 -26.60 2.08 34.12
C THR A 23 -25.81 1.20 33.16
N VAL A 24 -24.72 1.73 32.62
CA VAL A 24 -23.86 1.00 31.68
C VAL A 24 -22.67 0.44 32.45
N GLU A 25 -22.40 -0.85 32.29
CA GLU A 25 -21.23 -1.49 32.86
C GLU A 25 -19.98 -1.09 32.07
N ASN A 26 -18.92 -0.65 32.78
CA ASN A 26 -17.66 -0.20 32.20
C ASN A 26 -17.84 0.81 31.05
N PRO A 27 -18.47 1.97 31.32
CA PRO A 27 -18.86 2.93 30.28
C PRO A 27 -17.66 3.52 29.54
N ASN A 28 -16.50 3.59 30.20
CA ASN A 28 -15.28 4.15 29.66
C ASN A 28 -14.26 3.10 29.22
N ALA A 29 -14.62 1.81 29.23
CA ALA A 29 -13.72 0.77 28.73
C ALA A 29 -13.47 0.97 27.23
N GLU A 30 -12.19 0.96 26.86
CA GLU A 30 -11.77 1.11 25.48
C GLU A 30 -12.20 -0.11 24.66
N ARG A 31 -12.71 0.16 23.45
CA ARG A 31 -13.20 -0.85 22.51
C ARG A 31 -12.63 -0.49 21.15
N VAL A 32 -11.58 -1.20 20.74
CA VAL A 32 -10.79 -0.88 19.54
C VAL A 32 -11.11 -1.90 18.45
N PHE A 33 -11.39 -1.41 17.25
CA PHE A 33 -11.48 -2.24 16.06
C PHE A 33 -10.29 -1.94 15.15
N THR A 34 -9.40 -2.91 14.96
CA THR A 34 -8.22 -2.74 14.11
C THR A 34 -8.48 -3.30 12.71
N ASN A 35 -8.34 -2.43 11.70
CA ASN A 35 -8.42 -2.83 10.29
C ASN A 35 -7.03 -2.77 9.66
N THR A 36 -6.61 -3.85 9.01
CA THR A 36 -5.36 -3.88 8.25
C THR A 36 -5.64 -3.78 6.76
N TYR A 37 -4.84 -2.98 6.06
CA TYR A 37 -4.78 -2.97 4.60
C TYR A 37 -3.47 -3.58 4.12
N LYS A 38 -3.55 -4.40 3.08
CA LYS A 38 -2.39 -4.91 2.36
C LYS A 38 -2.63 -4.74 0.87
N ALA A 39 -1.82 -3.91 0.22
CA ALA A 39 -1.82 -3.83 -1.23
C ALA A 39 -1.34 -5.16 -1.82
N ALA A 40 -1.97 -5.60 -2.91
CA ALA A 40 -1.44 -6.69 -3.69
C ALA A 40 -0.13 -6.26 -4.35
N SER A 41 0.86 -7.16 -4.39
CA SER A 41 2.08 -6.94 -5.19
C SER A 41 1.71 -6.81 -6.66
N THR A 42 2.30 -5.84 -7.33
CA THR A 42 2.18 -5.66 -8.78
C THR A 42 3.57 -5.60 -9.41
N SER A 43 3.63 -5.78 -10.73
CA SER A 43 4.86 -5.65 -11.50
C SER A 43 4.63 -4.72 -12.68
N ALA A 44 5.71 -4.05 -13.10
CA ALA A 44 5.72 -3.21 -14.28
C ALA A 44 7.07 -3.41 -14.99
N THR A 45 7.07 -3.37 -16.32
CA THR A 45 8.28 -3.36 -17.12
C THR A 45 8.65 -1.92 -17.44
N ILE A 46 9.87 -1.51 -17.09
CA ILE A 46 10.37 -0.17 -17.39
C ILE A 46 11.05 -0.20 -18.76
N LYS A 47 10.62 0.69 -19.65
CA LYS A 47 11.17 0.83 -20.99
C LYS A 47 11.71 2.23 -21.22
N ALA A 48 12.80 2.32 -21.96
CA ALA A 48 13.40 3.56 -22.43
C ALA A 48 13.77 3.43 -23.92
N LYS A 49 14.14 4.57 -24.54
CA LYS A 49 14.60 4.60 -25.93
C LYS A 49 15.86 5.44 -26.07
N LYS A 50 16.93 4.82 -26.55
CA LYS A 50 18.15 5.49 -26.98
C LYS A 50 17.98 6.00 -28.41
N VAL A 51 18.17 7.30 -28.59
CA VAL A 51 18.28 7.93 -29.90
C VAL A 51 19.70 8.46 -30.08
N LEU A 52 20.26 8.24 -31.28
CA LEU A 52 21.56 8.76 -31.71
C LEU A 52 21.34 9.46 -33.06
N ASN A 53 21.68 10.74 -33.12
CA ASN A 53 21.53 11.57 -34.32
C ASN A 53 22.89 11.69 -35.02
N GLY A 54 22.88 11.73 -36.37
CA GLY A 54 24.10 11.88 -37.17
C GLY A 54 24.92 10.59 -37.35
N LYS A 55 24.46 9.46 -36.83
CA LYS A 55 25.04 8.12 -37.06
C LYS A 55 23.98 7.04 -36.83
N GLU A 56 24.17 5.88 -37.45
CA GLU A 56 23.42 4.67 -37.12
C GLU A 56 23.69 4.23 -35.67
N LEU A 57 22.62 3.82 -34.97
CA LEU A 57 22.71 3.23 -33.65
C LEU A 57 22.98 1.72 -33.77
N VAL A 58 24.14 1.29 -33.30
CA VAL A 58 24.50 -0.13 -33.22
C VAL A 58 23.92 -0.74 -31.94
N ALA A 59 23.44 -1.98 -32.01
CA ALA A 59 23.00 -2.74 -30.84
C ALA A 59 24.14 -2.86 -29.81
N ASP A 60 23.78 -2.88 -28.52
CA ASP A 60 24.69 -3.05 -27.39
C ASP A 60 25.77 -1.98 -27.23
N ALA A 61 25.69 -0.88 -27.97
CA ALA A 61 26.67 0.19 -27.96
C ALA A 61 26.66 1.02 -26.66
N TYR A 62 25.53 1.06 -25.96
CA TYR A 62 25.34 1.81 -24.72
C TYR A 62 24.76 0.90 -23.64
N THR A 63 25.28 1.04 -22.42
CA THR A 63 24.77 0.38 -21.20
C THR A 63 24.08 1.43 -20.33
N PHE A 64 22.95 1.06 -19.74
CA PHE A 64 22.10 1.91 -18.91
C PHE A 64 21.89 1.24 -17.56
N GLU A 65 21.92 2.03 -16.49
CA GLU A 65 21.54 1.60 -15.15
C GLU A 65 20.13 2.14 -14.83
N LEU A 66 19.24 1.28 -14.33
CA LEU A 66 18.03 1.69 -13.64
C LEU A 66 18.33 1.78 -12.16
N LYS A 67 18.08 2.94 -11.56
CA LYS A 67 18.32 3.19 -10.14
C LYS A 67 17.02 3.41 -9.39
N GLU A 68 16.90 2.75 -8.24
CA GLU A 68 15.95 3.14 -7.21
C GLU A 68 16.69 3.98 -6.18
N LYS A 69 16.46 5.30 -6.22
CA LYS A 69 17.27 6.30 -5.51
C LYS A 69 18.74 6.19 -5.95
N ASP A 70 19.63 5.83 -5.04
CA ASP A 70 21.07 5.71 -5.32
C ASP A 70 21.51 4.26 -5.62
N ALA A 71 20.62 3.28 -5.49
CA ALA A 71 20.92 1.87 -5.72
C ALA A 71 20.64 1.46 -7.17
N VAL A 72 21.61 0.84 -7.83
CA VAL A 72 21.41 0.19 -9.13
C VAL A 72 20.56 -1.08 -8.91
N VAL A 73 19.39 -1.12 -9.54
CA VAL A 73 18.44 -2.24 -9.42
C VAL A 73 18.33 -3.07 -10.71
N ALA A 74 18.77 -2.53 -11.86
CA ALA A 74 18.89 -3.27 -13.11
C ALA A 74 19.89 -2.59 -14.06
N GLU A 75 20.44 -3.38 -14.98
CA GLU A 75 21.26 -2.89 -16.11
C GLU A 75 20.70 -3.44 -17.42
N ALA A 76 20.69 -2.60 -18.45
CA ALA A 76 20.23 -2.98 -19.79
C ALA A 76 21.05 -2.26 -20.87
N LYS A 77 21.02 -2.81 -22.09
CA LYS A 77 21.66 -2.21 -23.27
C LYS A 77 20.62 -1.79 -24.30
N ASN A 78 21.00 -0.90 -25.22
CA ASN A 78 20.13 -0.55 -26.33
C ASN A 78 20.10 -1.67 -27.39
N ALA A 79 18.91 -1.97 -27.90
CA ALA A 79 18.76 -2.66 -29.19
C ALA A 79 19.17 -1.74 -30.36
N ALA A 80 19.30 -2.30 -31.57
CA ALA A 80 19.49 -1.52 -32.80
C ALA A 80 18.30 -0.57 -33.09
N SER A 81 17.09 -0.93 -32.63
CA SER A 81 15.91 -0.06 -32.67
C SER A 81 15.97 1.11 -31.68
N GLY A 82 16.96 1.10 -30.78
CA GLY A 82 17.09 2.01 -29.65
C GLY A 82 16.27 1.60 -28.43
N GLU A 83 15.44 0.56 -28.49
CA GLU A 83 14.70 0.11 -27.30
C GLU A 83 15.65 -0.36 -26.20
N VAL A 84 15.39 0.05 -24.96
CA VAL A 84 16.05 -0.42 -23.74
C VAL A 84 14.94 -0.92 -22.82
N VAL A 85 15.00 -2.19 -22.42
CA VAL A 85 14.03 -2.82 -21.52
C VAL A 85 14.78 -3.31 -20.29
N PHE A 86 14.31 -2.91 -19.10
CA PHE A 86 14.83 -3.34 -17.80
C PHE A 86 13.96 -4.42 -17.18
#